data_AF-A0A401G236-F1
#
_entry.id   AF-A0A401G236-F1
#
_cell.length_a   1.000
_cell.length_b   1.000
_cell.length_c   1.000
_cell.angle_alpha   90.00
_cell.angle_beta   90.00
_cell.angle_gamma   90.00
#
_symmetry.space_group_name_H-M   'P 1'
#
loop_
_entity.id
_entity.type
_entity.pdbx_description
1 polymer ?
#
loop_
_entity_poly.entity_id
_entity_poly.type
_entity_poly.pdbx_seq_one_letter_code
_entity_poly.pdbx_strand_id
1 'polypeptide(L)'
;MMADPKPARISAKDIEAIRDLERKIGNDVCLVAVEKRGVLYALEAKTAPNVWARVDRVYPEIEGLTAYYARQEDAHLAKAGLKSLLNSSKAYKTIKKPVRIRKIAV
;
A
#
# COMPACT_ATOMS: atom_id res chain seq x y z
N MET A 1 8.99 -8.63 4.47
CA MET A 1 8.10 -9.18 5.52
C MET A 1 6.76 -8.47 5.43
N MET A 2 5.70 -9.19 5.04
CA MET A 2 4.32 -8.71 5.12
C MET A 2 4.02 -8.48 6.59
N ALA A 3 3.65 -7.27 6.99
CA ALA A 3 3.32 -7.05 8.39
C ALA A 3 1.99 -7.76 8.69
N ASP A 4 2.03 -8.67 9.67
CA ASP A 4 0.93 -9.55 10.01
C ASP A 4 -0.36 -8.76 10.27
N PRO A 5 -1.52 -9.22 9.75
CA PRO A 5 -2.79 -8.65 10.10
C PRO A 5 -2.97 -8.76 11.62
N LYS A 6 -3.03 -7.61 12.29
CA LYS A 6 -3.37 -7.58 13.71
C LYS A 6 -4.87 -7.79 13.86
N PRO A 7 -5.33 -8.68 14.75
CA PRO A 7 -6.74 -8.77 15.08
C PRO A 7 -7.22 -7.40 15.57
N ALA A 8 -8.33 -6.92 15.02
CA ALA A 8 -8.92 -5.66 15.47
C ALA A 8 -9.26 -5.75 16.97
N ARG A 9 -9.19 -4.62 17.69
CA ARG A 9 -9.86 -4.53 18.99
C ARG A 9 -11.37 -4.41 18.73
N ILE A 10 -12.07 -5.52 18.84
CA ILE A 10 -13.50 -5.64 18.56
C ILE A 10 -14.29 -5.46 19.87
N SER A 11 -15.30 -4.60 19.88
CA SER A 11 -16.19 -4.47 21.05
C SER A 11 -17.18 -5.63 21.13
N ALA A 12 -17.78 -5.87 22.30
CA ALA A 12 -18.80 -6.92 22.45
C ALA A 12 -19.99 -6.74 21.48
N LYS A 13 -20.36 -5.50 21.18
CA LYS A 13 -21.41 -5.14 20.22
C LYS A 13 -21.03 -5.52 18.78
N ASP A 14 -19.77 -5.32 18.41
CA ASP A 14 -19.27 -5.67 17.08
C ASP A 14 -19.15 -7.18 16.91
N ILE A 15 -18.78 -7.93 17.97
CA ILE A 15 -18.79 -9.41 17.96
C ILE A 15 -20.21 -9.93 17.71
N GLU A 16 -21.21 -9.35 18.34
CA GLU A 16 -22.62 -9.74 18.16
C GLU A 16 -23.07 -9.47 16.72
N ALA A 17 -22.74 -8.31 16.16
CA ALA A 17 -23.02 -7.96 14.77
C ALA A 17 -22.32 -8.91 13.78
N ILE A 18 -21.06 -9.29 14.05
CA ILE A 18 -20.32 -10.26 13.24
C ILE A 18 -21.01 -11.62 13.28
N ARG A 19 -21.40 -12.11 14.46
CA ARG A 19 -22.12 -13.39 14.61
C ARG A 19 -23.49 -13.38 13.93
N ASP A 20 -24.20 -12.25 13.97
CA ASP A 20 -25.45 -12.07 13.23
C ASP A 20 -25.25 -12.14 11.72
N LEU A 21 -24.15 -11.58 11.22
CA LEU A 21 -23.77 -11.65 9.81
C LEU A 21 -23.37 -13.07 9.41
N GLU A 22 -22.56 -13.76 10.21
CA GLU A 22 -22.19 -15.16 9.99
C GLU A 22 -23.44 -16.05 9.89
N ARG A 23 -24.40 -15.89 10.81
CA ARG A 23 -25.69 -16.61 10.76
C ARG A 23 -26.49 -16.35 9.49
N LYS A 24 -26.46 -15.11 8.96
CA LYS A 24 -27.19 -14.73 7.73
C LYS A 24 -26.53 -15.26 6.45
N ILE A 25 -25.20 -15.40 6.46
CA ILE A 25 -24.42 -15.84 5.29
C ILE A 25 -24.36 -17.37 5.23
N GLY A 26 -24.33 -18.04 6.40
CA GLY A 26 -24.28 -19.48 6.53
C GLY A 26 -23.26 -19.90 7.59
N ASN A 27 -23.58 -20.94 8.36
CA ASN A 27 -22.79 -21.38 9.52
C ASN A 27 -21.39 -21.93 9.17
N ASP A 28 -21.07 -22.06 7.87
CA ASP A 28 -19.76 -22.52 7.38
C ASP A 28 -18.79 -21.36 7.10
N VAL A 29 -19.19 -20.11 7.34
CA VAL A 29 -18.36 -18.91 7.10
C VAL A 29 -17.97 -18.24 8.42
N CYS A 30 -16.67 -18.06 8.63
CA CYS A 30 -16.10 -17.33 9.76
C CYS A 30 -15.57 -15.97 9.28
N LEU A 31 -16.10 -14.89 9.85
CA LEU A 31 -15.73 -13.53 9.50
C LEU A 31 -14.61 -13.03 10.43
N VAL A 32 -13.47 -12.63 9.84
CA VAL A 32 -12.32 -12.10 10.58
C VAL A 32 -12.26 -10.59 10.44
N ALA A 33 -12.39 -9.86 11.55
CA ALA A 33 -12.16 -8.42 11.59
C ALA A 33 -10.67 -8.12 11.81
N VAL A 34 -10.05 -7.51 10.80
CA VAL A 34 -8.64 -7.08 10.84
C VAL A 34 -8.56 -5.58 11.08
N GLU A 35 -7.54 -5.15 11.84
CA GLU A 35 -7.30 -3.74 12.06
C GLU A 35 -6.89 -3.07 10.74
N LYS A 36 -7.68 -2.10 10.29
CA LYS A 36 -7.30 -1.25 9.15
C LYS A 36 -6.12 -0.39 9.60
N ARG A 37 -4.99 -0.46 8.89
CA ARG A 37 -3.84 0.37 9.24
C ARG A 37 -4.22 1.84 9.11
N GLY A 38 -4.15 2.57 10.22
CA GLY A 38 -4.44 4.01 10.24
C GLY A 38 -3.45 4.87 9.43
N VAL A 39 -2.35 4.28 8.96
CA VAL A 39 -1.35 4.95 8.11
C VAL A 39 -0.82 4.00 7.04
N LEU A 40 -0.76 4.49 5.80
CA LEU A 40 0.00 3.95 4.68
C LEU A 40 0.98 5.00 4.14
N TYR A 41 1.98 4.54 3.41
CA TYR A 41 2.98 5.37 2.74
C TYR A 41 2.93 5.08 1.24
N ALA A 42 2.56 6.08 0.43
CA ALA A 42 2.54 5.96 -1.02
C ALA A 42 3.85 6.44 -1.64
N LEU A 43 4.34 5.72 -2.63
CA LEU A 43 5.34 6.21 -3.55
C LEU A 43 4.65 6.89 -4.72
N GLU A 44 4.98 8.16 -4.93
CA GLU A 44 4.46 8.97 -6.02
C GLU A 44 5.61 9.53 -6.87
N ALA A 45 5.44 9.55 -8.19
CA ALA A 45 6.30 10.22 -9.14
C ALA A 45 5.64 11.51 -9.66
N LYS A 46 6.45 12.55 -9.86
CA LYS A 46 5.99 13.84 -10.37
C LYS A 46 5.68 13.73 -11.87
N THR A 47 4.44 13.98 -12.26
CA THR A 47 4.01 13.92 -13.67
C THR A 47 3.93 15.31 -14.31
N ALA A 48 3.59 16.34 -13.53
CA ALA A 48 3.50 17.74 -13.96
C ALA A 48 3.77 18.69 -12.77
N PRO A 49 3.87 20.02 -12.97
CA PRO A 49 3.96 20.98 -11.87
C PRO A 49 2.81 20.77 -10.86
N ASN A 50 3.14 20.56 -9.59
CA ASN A 50 2.19 20.26 -8.51
C ASN A 50 1.34 18.98 -8.68
N VAL A 51 1.56 18.19 -9.72
CA VAL A 51 0.84 16.93 -9.95
C VAL A 51 1.75 15.74 -9.70
N TRP A 52 1.26 14.83 -8.87
CA TRP A 52 1.95 13.61 -8.48
C TRP A 52 1.02 12.43 -8.71
N ALA A 53 1.55 11.34 -9.26
CA ALA A 53 0.82 10.11 -9.50
C ALA A 53 1.56 8.93 -8.89
N ARG A 54 0.84 7.85 -8.58
CA ARG A 54 1.45 6.63 -8.04
C ARG A 54 2.52 6.09 -9.00
N VAL A 55 3.61 5.59 -8.44
CA VAL A 55 4.76 5.12 -9.24
C VAL A 55 4.42 3.99 -10.20
N ASP A 56 3.51 3.07 -9.85
CA ASP A 56 3.07 1.96 -10.70
C ASP A 56 2.31 2.42 -11.96
N ARG A 57 1.65 3.57 -11.89
CA ARG A 57 0.99 4.18 -13.06
C ARG A 57 1.95 4.98 -13.94
N VAL A 58 3.05 5.45 -13.35
CA VAL A 58 4.04 6.27 -14.04
C VAL A 58 5.09 5.40 -14.73
N TYR A 59 5.37 4.22 -14.18
CA TYR A 59 6.30 3.24 -14.72
C TYR A 59 5.62 1.85 -14.86
N PRO A 60 4.57 1.72 -15.68
CA PRO A 60 3.86 0.46 -15.88
C PRO A 60 4.75 -0.66 -16.43
N GLU A 61 5.85 -0.31 -17.08
CA GLU A 61 6.84 -1.23 -17.63
C GLU A 61 7.71 -1.93 -16.58
N ILE A 62 7.64 -1.49 -15.32
CA ILE A 62 8.35 -2.12 -14.21
C ILE A 62 7.40 -3.12 -13.54
N GLU A 63 7.61 -4.40 -13.83
CA GLU A 63 6.81 -5.49 -13.28
C GLU A 63 6.92 -5.56 -11.74
N GLY A 64 5.79 -5.79 -11.07
CA GLY A 64 5.73 -5.95 -9.61
C GLY A 64 5.92 -4.66 -8.80
N LEU A 65 5.88 -3.48 -9.44
CA LEU A 65 6.11 -2.21 -8.76
C LEU A 65 5.00 -1.91 -7.74
N THR A 66 5.35 -1.97 -6.46
CA THR A 66 4.43 -1.65 -5.38
C THR A 66 4.38 -0.12 -5.16
N ALA A 67 3.18 0.44 -5.03
CA ALA A 67 3.00 1.87 -4.80
C ALA A 67 2.65 2.23 -3.35
N TYR A 68 2.28 1.25 -2.52
CA TYR A 68 1.88 1.46 -1.14
C TYR A 68 2.68 0.58 -0.19
N TYR A 69 3.07 1.18 0.92
CA TYR A 69 3.89 0.55 1.93
C TYR A 69 3.28 0.83 3.28
N ALA A 70 3.37 -0.15 4.14
CA ALA A 70 2.69 -0.10 5.41
C ALA A 70 3.61 0.35 6.56
N ARG A 71 4.91 0.46 6.29
CA ARG A 71 5.94 1.07 7.15
C ARG A 71 6.70 2.12 6.34
N GLN A 72 7.16 3.16 7.03
CA GLN A 72 7.90 4.24 6.37
C GLN A 72 9.27 3.74 5.87
N GLU A 73 9.94 2.86 6.64
CA GLU A 73 11.25 2.33 6.23
C GLU A 73 11.14 1.52 4.95
N ASP A 74 10.10 0.69 4.81
CA ASP A 74 9.85 -0.09 3.59
C ASP A 74 9.65 0.83 2.38
N ALA A 75 8.93 1.94 2.55
CA ALA A 75 8.76 2.95 1.50
C ALA A 75 10.10 3.61 1.12
N HIS A 76 10.97 3.89 2.10
CA HIS A 76 12.30 4.44 1.85
C HIS A 76 13.20 3.45 1.10
N LEU A 77 13.23 2.19 1.51
CA LEU A 77 14.00 1.14 0.84
C LEU A 77 13.53 0.96 -0.60
N ALA A 78 12.21 0.89 -0.81
CA ALA A 78 11.63 0.80 -2.15
C ALA A 78 11.97 2.02 -3.02
N LYS A 79 11.89 3.23 -2.47
CA LYS A 79 12.28 4.46 -3.19
C LYS A 79 13.75 4.44 -3.59
N ALA A 80 14.64 3.98 -2.71
CA ALA A 80 16.07 3.86 -3.00
C ALA A 80 16.33 2.81 -4.09
N GLY A 81 15.68 1.65 -3.99
CA GLY A 81 15.74 0.57 -4.99
C GLY A 81 15.25 1.04 -6.37
N LEU A 82 14.09 1.68 -6.42
CA LEU A 82 13.54 2.27 -7.65
C LEU A 82 14.49 3.30 -8.25
N LYS A 83 15.04 4.21 -7.43
CA LYS A 83 16.03 5.19 -7.91
C LYS A 83 17.27 4.51 -8.49
N SER A 84 17.74 3.42 -7.88
CA SER A 84 18.88 2.64 -8.38
C SER A 84 18.56 2.00 -9.73
N LEU A 85 17.41 1.34 -9.87
CA LEU A 85 16.94 0.72 -11.11
C LEU A 85 16.79 1.74 -12.26
N LEU A 86 16.16 2.88 -11.98
CA LEU A 86 15.98 3.96 -12.96
C LEU A 86 17.32 4.59 -13.38
N ASN A 87 18.37 4.47 -12.54
CA ASN A 87 19.70 4.97 -12.86
C ASN A 87 20.57 3.95 -13.62
N SER A 88 20.39 2.64 -13.37
CA SER A 88 21.22 1.57 -13.94
C SER A 88 20.84 1.24 -15.37
N SER A 89 19.56 1.34 -15.74
CA SER A 89 19.08 1.06 -17.09
C SER A 89 19.05 2.31 -17.96
N LYS A 90 19.71 2.27 -19.13
CA LYS A 90 19.61 3.34 -20.14
C LYS A 90 18.16 3.56 -20.60
N ALA A 91 17.35 2.51 -20.67
CA ALA A 91 15.95 2.59 -21.08
C ALA A 91 15.10 3.42 -20.11
N TYR A 92 15.40 3.33 -18.81
CA TYR A 92 14.64 4.02 -17.77
C TYR A 92 15.21 5.37 -17.35
N LYS A 93 16.48 5.63 -17.70
CA LYS A 93 17.17 6.88 -17.38
C LYS A 93 16.54 8.10 -18.05
N THR A 94 15.96 7.93 -19.24
CA THR A 94 15.30 8.98 -20.04
C THR A 94 13.91 9.34 -19.51
N ILE A 95 13.23 8.41 -18.86
CA ILE A 95 11.87 8.59 -18.31
C ILE A 95 11.86 8.93 -16.81
N LYS A 96 13.04 8.96 -16.18
CA LYS A 96 13.18 9.18 -14.74
C LYS A 96 12.52 10.49 -14.30
N LYS A 97 11.55 10.38 -13.39
CA LYS A 97 10.87 11.50 -12.74
C LYS A 97 11.21 11.57 -11.25
N PRO A 98 11.11 12.76 -10.63
CA PRO A 98 11.23 12.90 -9.17
C PRO A 98 10.23 12.02 -8.43
N VAL A 99 10.68 11.30 -7.41
CA VAL A 99 9.85 10.40 -6.58
C VAL A 99 9.81 10.89 -5.14
N ARG A 100 8.62 10.87 -4.52
CA ARG A 100 8.41 11.19 -3.11
C ARG A 100 7.67 10.07 -2.39
N ILE A 101 7.76 10.10 -1.06
CA ILE A 101 6.94 9.28 -0.18
C ILE A 101 5.88 10.20 0.42
N ARG A 102 4.61 9.80 0.33
CA ARG A 102 3.48 10.52 0.91
C ARG A 102 2.84 9.67 2.00
N LYS A 103 2.73 10.20 3.21
CA LYS A 103 1.94 9.57 4.28
C LYS A 103 0.45 9.75 3.97
N ILE A 104 -0.30 8.67 4.00
CA ILE A 104 -1.75 8.59 3.79
C ILE A 104 -2.34 8.09 5.10
N ALA A 105 -3.19 8.88 5.75
CA ALA A 105 -4.05 8.37 6.83
C ALA A 105 -5.27 7.71 6.19
N VAL A 106 -5.62 6.50 6.62
CA VAL A 106 -6.65 5.64 6.00
C VAL A 106 -7.75 5.30 6.99
#